data_AF-A0A662CK07-F1
#
_entry.id   AF-A0A662CK07-F1
#
_cell.length_a   1.000
_cell.length_b   1.000
_cell.length_c   1.000
_cell.angle_alpha   90.00
_cell.angle_beta   90.00
_cell.angle_gamma   90.00
#
_symmetry.space_group_name_H-M   'P 1'
#
loop_
_entity.id
_entity.type
_entity.pdbx_description
1 polymer ?
#
loop_
_entity_poly.entity_id
_entity_poly.type
_entity_poly.pdbx_seq_one_letter_code
_entity_poly.pdbx_strand_id
1 'polypeptide(L)'
;MNKYGQTWWGAKWMNALSYIDYSNRLPRGRSYANKGAVKDLRISGRKIIAIVAGTRIKPYQVTVRIPAFTPKEKETLTGIILDNPLL
;
A
#
# COMPACT_ATOMS: atom_id res chain seq x y z
N MET A 1 5.77 -15.13 -12.06
CA MET A 1 5.91 -14.05 -11.05
C MET A 1 4.77 -13.07 -11.27
N ASN A 2 3.95 -12.77 -10.24
CA ASN A 2 2.78 -11.89 -10.43
C ASN A 2 3.23 -10.46 -10.70
N LYS A 3 2.64 -9.84 -11.73
CA LYS A 3 2.85 -8.43 -12.07
C LYS A 3 1.76 -7.60 -11.38
N TYR A 4 2.19 -6.59 -10.62
CA TYR A 4 1.31 -5.65 -9.89
C TYR A 4 1.28 -4.30 -10.62
N GLY A 5 0.21 -3.52 -10.41
CA GLY A 5 0.10 -2.19 -10.99
C GLY A 5 0.02 -2.19 -12.51
N GLN A 6 -0.72 -3.15 -13.08
CA GLN A 6 -0.82 -3.32 -14.55
C GLN A 6 -1.68 -2.25 -15.23
N THR A 7 -2.49 -1.51 -14.46
CA THR A 7 -3.24 -0.36 -14.96
C THR A 7 -2.40 0.90 -14.86
N TRP A 8 -2.68 1.92 -15.69
CA TRP A 8 -2.01 3.22 -15.62
C TRP A 8 -2.01 3.79 -14.19
N TRP A 9 -3.18 3.78 -13.54
CA TRP A 9 -3.32 4.23 -12.15
C TRP A 9 -2.54 3.34 -11.17
N GLY A 10 -2.58 2.02 -11.36
CA GLY A 10 -1.83 1.08 -10.52
C GLY A 10 -0.32 1.29 -10.61
N ALA A 11 0.21 1.59 -11.80
CA ALA A 11 1.61 1.91 -12.01
C ALA A 11 2.00 3.22 -11.31
N LYS A 12 1.19 4.29 -11.48
CA LYS A 12 1.41 5.59 -10.81
C LYS A 12 1.36 5.45 -9.29
N TRP A 13 0.39 4.72 -8.75
CA TRP A 13 0.30 4.44 -7.32
C TRP A 13 1.55 3.71 -6.79
N MET A 14 2.00 2.67 -7.50
CA MET A 14 3.20 1.94 -7.10
C MET A 14 4.47 2.79 -7.17
N ASN A 15 4.57 3.67 -8.17
CA ASN A 15 5.66 4.63 -8.27
C ASN A 15 5.64 5.63 -7.10
N ALA A 16 4.47 6.19 -6.74
CA ALA A 16 4.33 7.05 -5.57
C ALA A 16 4.79 6.36 -4.27
N LEU A 17 4.38 5.11 -4.05
CA LEU A 17 4.82 4.33 -2.89
C LEU A 17 6.34 4.10 -2.85
N SER A 18 7.00 3.99 -4.01
CA SER A 18 8.45 3.76 -4.06
C SER A 18 9.27 4.91 -3.48
N TYR A 19 8.75 6.14 -3.51
CA TYR A 19 9.42 7.31 -2.94
C TYR A 19 9.35 7.39 -1.41
N ILE A 20 8.46 6.61 -0.78
CA ILE A 20 8.28 6.60 0.68
C ILE A 20 8.80 5.30 1.33
N ASP A 21 9.36 4.38 0.54
CA ASP A 21 9.94 3.13 1.04
C ASP A 21 11.42 3.26 1.42
N TYR A 22 11.68 3.88 2.57
CA TYR A 22 13.04 4.09 3.07
C TYR A 22 13.69 2.82 3.67
N SER A 23 13.03 1.66 3.66
CA SER A 23 13.56 0.45 4.33
C SER A 23 13.32 -0.86 3.58
N ASN A 24 13.24 -0.83 2.25
CA ASN A 24 13.10 -2.00 1.38
C ASN A 24 11.87 -2.87 1.76
N ARG A 25 10.78 -2.22 2.16
CA ARG A 25 9.54 -2.88 2.58
C ARG A 25 8.68 -3.29 1.41
N LEU A 26 8.66 -2.52 0.31
CA LEU A 26 7.87 -2.85 -0.88
C LEU A 26 8.45 -4.04 -1.63
N PRO A 27 9.76 -4.14 -1.92
CA PRO A 27 10.31 -5.33 -2.57
C PRO A 27 10.17 -6.59 -1.69
N ARG A 28 10.39 -6.49 -0.38
CA ARG A 28 10.17 -7.61 0.56
C ARG A 28 8.71 -8.03 0.63
N GLY A 29 7.78 -7.08 0.77
CA GLY A 29 6.34 -7.36 0.78
C GLY A 29 5.88 -8.06 -0.50
N ARG A 30 6.39 -7.63 -1.66
CA ARG A 30 6.12 -8.27 -2.95
C ARG A 30 6.64 -9.71 -3.01
N SER A 31 7.83 -9.96 -2.46
CA SER A 31 8.38 -11.32 -2.35
C SER A 31 7.46 -12.22 -1.50
N TYR A 32 6.96 -11.70 -0.37
CA TYR A 32 6.04 -12.45 0.50
C TYR A 32 4.72 -12.76 -0.23
N ALA A 33 4.12 -11.77 -0.89
CA ALA A 33 2.90 -11.97 -1.67
C ALA A 33 3.10 -13.00 -2.80
N ASN A 34 4.20 -12.89 -3.56
CA ASN A 34 4.50 -13.80 -4.67
C ASN A 34 4.79 -15.24 -4.22
N LYS A 35 5.30 -15.43 -3.00
CA LYS A 35 5.57 -16.75 -2.41
C LYS A 35 4.34 -17.34 -1.69
N GLY A 36 3.18 -16.68 -1.74
CA GLY A 36 1.99 -17.13 -1.01
C GLY A 36 2.16 -17.07 0.51
N ALA A 37 3.05 -16.21 1.02
CA ALA A 37 3.27 -16.03 2.45
C ALA A 37 2.17 -15.18 3.10
N VAL A 38 1.43 -14.38 2.33
CA VAL A 38 0.20 -13.74 2.81
C VAL A 38 -0.92 -14.77 2.75
N LYS A 39 -1.28 -15.32 3.92
CA LYS A 39 -2.24 -16.43 4.05
C LYS A 39 -3.68 -15.97 4.06
N ASP A 40 -3.91 -14.72 4.47
CA ASP A 40 -5.23 -14.13 4.57
C ASP A 40 -5.07 -12.60 4.50
N LEU A 41 -6.04 -11.91 3.89
CA LEU A 41 -6.06 -10.46 3.72
C LEU A 41 -7.50 -9.97 3.76
N ARG A 42 -7.84 -9.19 4.79
CA ARG A 42 -9.14 -8.54 4.95
C ARG A 42 -8.98 -7.03 4.90
N ILE A 43 -9.80 -6.39 4.07
CA ILE A 43 -9.86 -4.93 3.93
C ILE A 43 -11.23 -4.48 4.43
N SER A 44 -11.25 -3.60 5.42
CA SER A 44 -12.47 -3.03 5.99
C SER A 44 -12.29 -1.52 6.13
N GLY A 45 -12.78 -0.77 5.13
CA GLY A 45 -12.60 0.67 5.04
C GLY A 45 -11.12 1.05 5.13
N ARG A 46 -10.75 1.79 6.18
CA ARG A 46 -9.39 2.29 6.43
C ARG A 46 -8.48 1.32 7.20
N LYS A 47 -8.93 0.09 7.46
CA LYS A 47 -8.16 -0.93 8.19
C LYS A 47 -7.92 -2.13 7.28
N ILE A 48 -6.66 -2.53 7.18
CA ILE A 48 -6.21 -3.71 6.46
C ILE A 48 -5.59 -4.66 7.48
N ILE A 49 -6.07 -5.90 7.51
CA ILE A 49 -5.55 -6.95 8.38
C ILE A 49 -5.05 -8.08 7.49
N ALA A 50 -3.84 -8.57 7.74
CA ALA A 50 -3.26 -9.70 7.03
C ALA A 50 -2.72 -10.75 8.00
N ILE A 51 -2.81 -12.02 7.63
CA ILE A 51 -2.08 -13.11 8.30
C ILE A 51 -0.89 -13.47 7.41
N VAL A 52 0.32 -13.39 7.96
CA VAL A 52 1.57 -13.50 7.21
C VAL A 52 2.44 -14.61 7.79
N ALA A 53 2.83 -15.57 6.95
CA ALA A 53 3.82 -16.58 7.27
C ALA A 53 5.23 -16.04 6.95
N GLY A 54 5.99 -15.72 7.98
CA GLY A 54 7.39 -15.29 7.84
C GLY A 54 8.36 -16.42 8.22
N THR A 55 9.51 -16.03 8.77
CA THR A 55 10.49 -16.96 9.34
C THR A 55 10.04 -17.57 10.67
N ARG A 56 9.04 -16.98 11.32
CA ARG A 56 8.47 -17.50 12.57
C ARG A 56 7.65 -18.76 12.30
N ILE A 57 7.68 -19.68 13.25
CA ILE A 57 6.96 -20.97 13.18
C ILE A 57 5.45 -20.77 12.96
N LYS A 58 4.84 -19.79 13.66
CA LYS A 58 3.42 -19.47 13.52
C LYS A 58 3.24 -18.21 12.65
N PRO A 59 2.30 -18.21 11.69
CA PRO A 59 1.90 -16.99 10.99
C PRO A 59 1.45 -15.91 11.98
N TYR A 60 1.77 -14.66 11.68
CA TYR A 60 1.47 -13.51 12.54
C TYR A 60 0.53 -12.53 11.86
N GLN A 61 -0.22 -11.79 12.67
CA GLN A 61 -1.12 -10.75 12.19
C GLN A 61 -0.35 -9.46 11.96
N VAL A 62 -0.61 -8.82 10.81
CA VAL A 62 -0.21 -7.44 10.51
C VAL A 62 -1.47 -6.60 10.38
N THR A 63 -1.44 -5.39 10.92
CA THR A 63 -2.53 -4.42 10.76
C THR A 63 -1.98 -3.12 10.22
N VAL A 64 -2.53 -2.66 9.11
CA VAL A 64 -2.26 -1.33 8.55
C VAL A 64 -3.52 -0.49 8.72
N ARG A 65 -3.36 0.73 9.23
CA ARG A 65 -4.43 1.71 9.33
C ARG A 65 -4.08 2.90 8.44
N ILE A 66 -5.02 3.28 7.59
CA ILE A 66 -4.90 4.44 6.72
C ILE A 66 -5.60 5.60 7.44
N PRO A 67 -4.87 6.65 7.86
CA PRO A 67 -5.50 7.82 8.47
C PRO A 67 -6.45 8.48 7.47
N ALA A 68 -7.54 9.08 7.96
CA ALA A 68 -8.34 9.94 7.09
C ALA A 68 -7.65 11.29 6.99
N PHE A 69 -7.76 11.91 5.81
CA PHE A 69 -7.40 13.31 5.65
C PHE A 69 -8.30 14.19 6.51
N THR A 70 -7.67 15.11 7.23
CA THR A 70 -8.32 16.23 7.89
C THR A 70 -8.99 17.15 6.86
N PRO A 71 -9.96 17.99 7.25
CA PRO A 71 -10.53 18.99 6.36
C PRO A 71 -9.47 19.88 5.69
N LYS A 72 -8.42 20.26 6.44
CA LYS A 72 -7.34 21.11 5.91
C LYS A 72 -6.47 20.38 4.88
N GLU A 73 -6.11 19.12 5.14
CA GLU A 73 -5.36 18.32 4.16
C GLU A 73 -6.15 18.10 2.88
N LYS A 74 -7.47 17.91 2.97
CA LYS A 74 -8.34 17.82 1.79
C LYS A 74 -8.33 19.11 0.98
N GLU A 75 -8.47 20.26 1.64
CA GLU A 75 -8.42 21.56 0.97
C GLU A 75 -7.08 21.77 0.25
N THR A 76 -5.96 21.49 0.93
CA THR A 76 -4.62 21.58 0.33
C THR A 76 -4.46 20.64 -0.85
N LEU A 77 -4.91 19.38 -0.73
CA LEU A 77 -4.82 18.39 -1.81
C LEU A 77 -5.64 18.84 -3.03
N THR A 78 -6.86 19.35 -2.81
CA THR A 78 -7.71 19.89 -3.86
C THR A 78 -7.05 21.10 -4.54
N GLY A 79 -6.45 22.01 -3.79
CA GLY A 79 -5.70 23.14 -4.34
C GLY A 79 -4.58 22.69 -5.28
N ILE A 80 -3.74 21.75 -4.84
CA ILE A 80 -2.63 21.21 -5.65
C ILE A 80 -3.12 20.59 -6.96
N ILE A 81 -4.23 19.84 -6.92
CA ILE A 81 -4.81 19.20 -8.10
C ILE A 81 -5.38 20.24 -9.07
N LEU A 82 -6.01 21.31 -8.56
CA LEU A 82 -6.55 22.38 -9.39
C LEU A 82 -5.45 23.24 -10.03
N ASP A 83 -4.35 23.49 -9.33
CA ASP A 83 -3.22 24.27 -9.82
C ASP A 83 -2.41 23.52 -10.89
N ASN A 84 -2.49 22.18 -10.91
CA ASN A 84 -1.88 21.33 -11.93
C ASN A 84 -2.86 20.24 -12.39
N PRO A 85 -3.84 20.58 -13.27
CA PRO A 85 -4.89 19.65 -13.70
C PRO A 85 -4.38 18.47 -14.53
N LEU A 86 -3.09 18.45 -14.88
CA LEU A 86 -2.42 17.38 -15.61
C LEU A 86 -1.57 16.45 -14.72
N LEU A 87 -1.61 16.61 -13.40
CA LEU A 87 -1.04 15.64 -12.45
C LEU A 87 -1.62 14.23 -12.62
#